data_AF-A0A6N6PTM0-F1
#
_entry.id   AF-A0A6N6PTM0-F1
#
_cell.length_a   1.000
_cell.length_b   1.000
_cell.length_c   1.000
_cell.angle_alpha   90.00
_cell.angle_beta   90.00
_cell.angle_gamma   90.00
#
_symmetry.space_group_name_H-M   'P 1'
#
loop_
_entity.id
_entity.type
_entity.pdbx_description
1 polymer ?
#
loop_
_entity_poly.entity_id
_entity_poly.type
_entity_poly.pdbx_seq_one_letter_code
_entity_poly.pdbx_strand_id
1 'polypeptide(L)'
;MFSFNKPLTPASTRHAALINQLATPGLGTLMLGRLALGIAQLALGIAGFLFIITWFAIIFFQYYGQISGNVEVKPVGWIGLTGGILFIASWLWSLITSIGFIRKAERSSQQLPAVPPRISS
;
A
#
# COMPACT_ATOMS: atom_id res chain seq x y z
N MET A 1 -15.93 -8.73 14.74
CA MET A 1 -14.87 -9.59 15.31
C MET A 1 -13.74 -9.69 14.29
N PHE A 2 -12.66 -8.91 14.45
CA PHE A 2 -11.52 -8.95 13.52
C PHE A 2 -10.74 -10.25 13.75
N SER A 3 -10.81 -11.19 12.80
CA SER A 3 -9.97 -12.39 12.83
C SER A 3 -8.53 -12.00 12.46
N PHE A 4 -7.62 -12.13 13.42
CA PHE A 4 -6.24 -11.65 13.34
C PHE A 4 -5.33 -12.48 12.42
N ASN A 5 -5.83 -13.54 11.78
CA ASN A 5 -5.07 -14.31 10.80
C ASN A 5 -6.02 -15.05 9.86
N LYS A 6 -6.57 -14.36 8.87
CA LYS A 6 -7.29 -15.06 7.80
C LYS A 6 -6.35 -16.07 7.11
N PRO A 7 -6.86 -17.27 6.78
CA PRO A 7 -6.09 -18.25 6.05
C PRO A 7 -5.68 -17.67 4.70
N LEU A 8 -4.42 -17.87 4.32
CA LEU A 8 -3.88 -17.37 3.06
C LEU A 8 -4.29 -18.34 1.95
N THR A 9 -5.38 -18.04 1.25
CA THR A 9 -5.75 -18.75 0.01
C THR A 9 -5.18 -18.02 -1.19
N PRO A 10 -4.82 -18.73 -2.30
CA PRO A 10 -4.31 -18.08 -3.50
C PRO A 10 -5.22 -16.97 -4.06
N ALA A 11 -6.55 -17.16 -4.00
CA ALA A 11 -7.50 -16.15 -4.44
C ALA A 11 -7.49 -14.90 -3.55
N SER A 12 -7.49 -15.07 -2.22
CA SER A 12 -7.50 -13.95 -1.28
C SER A 12 -6.22 -13.11 -1.35
N THR A 13 -5.07 -13.75 -1.51
CA THR A 13 -3.78 -13.06 -1.57
C THR A 13 -3.59 -12.31 -2.89
N ARG A 14 -4.08 -12.84 -4.01
CA ARG A 14 -4.11 -12.12 -5.30
C ARG A 14 -5.04 -10.91 -5.24
N HIS A 15 -6.24 -11.06 -4.67
CA HIS A 15 -7.15 -9.93 -4.50
C HIS A 15 -6.54 -8.85 -3.60
N ALA A 16 -5.95 -9.23 -2.47
CA ALA A 16 -5.24 -8.30 -1.60
C ALA A 16 -4.07 -7.60 -2.31
N ALA A 17 -3.32 -8.31 -3.17
CA ALA A 17 -2.26 -7.72 -3.97
C ALA A 17 -2.79 -6.66 -4.94
N LEU A 18 -3.92 -6.91 -5.60
CA LEU A 18 -4.57 -5.92 -6.47
C LEU A 18 -4.97 -4.68 -5.68
N ILE A 19 -5.57 -4.84 -4.50
CA ILE A 19 -5.94 -3.71 -3.65
C ILE A 19 -4.71 -2.89 -3.23
N ASN A 20 -3.63 -3.57 -2.85
CA ASN A 20 -2.37 -2.93 -2.46
C ASN A 20 -1.71 -2.12 -3.59
N GLN A 21 -1.90 -2.52 -4.85
CA GLN A 21 -1.27 -1.86 -6.00
C GLN A 21 -2.17 -0.87 -6.75
N LEU A 22 -3.49 -1.05 -6.70
CA LEU A 22 -4.45 -0.25 -7.47
C LEU A 22 -5.24 0.73 -6.62
N ALA A 23 -5.41 0.48 -5.32
CA ALA A 23 -6.14 1.37 -4.43
C ALA A 23 -5.17 2.15 -3.53
N THR A 24 -4.55 1.48 -2.56
CA THR A 24 -3.59 2.10 -1.65
C THR A 24 -2.73 1.05 -0.96
N PRO A 25 -1.43 1.31 -0.75
CA PRO A 25 -0.54 0.38 -0.09
C PRO A 25 -0.99 0.10 1.35
N GLY A 26 -0.89 -1.17 1.75
CA GLY A 26 -1.26 -1.63 3.10
C GLY A 26 -2.71 -2.05 3.27
N LEU A 27 -3.66 -1.56 2.47
CA LEU A 27 -5.08 -1.91 2.63
C LEU A 27 -5.35 -3.41 2.37
N GLY A 28 -4.78 -3.98 1.31
CA GLY A 28 -4.87 -5.42 1.05
C GLY A 28 -4.22 -6.24 2.15
N THR A 29 -3.09 -5.77 2.69
CA THR A 29 -2.40 -6.37 3.84
C THR A 29 -3.30 -6.39 5.09
N LEU A 30 -4.05 -5.32 5.35
CA LEU A 30 -5.05 -5.24 6.42
C LEU A 30 -6.21 -6.21 6.19
N MET A 31 -6.70 -6.34 4.96
CA MET A 31 -7.79 -7.26 4.61
C MET A 31 -7.42 -8.74 4.88
N LEU A 32 -6.13 -9.08 4.78
CA LEU A 32 -5.58 -10.40 5.16
C LEU A 32 -5.39 -10.57 6.68
N GLY A 33 -5.72 -9.56 7.49
CA GLY A 33 -5.58 -9.58 8.95
C GLY A 33 -4.16 -9.28 9.43
N ARG A 34 -3.25 -8.80 8.57
CA ARG A 34 -1.86 -8.49 8.94
C ARG A 34 -1.74 -7.02 9.36
N LEU A 35 -2.32 -6.70 10.53
CA LEU A 35 -2.54 -5.32 10.98
C LEU A 35 -1.27 -4.49 11.10
N ALA A 36 -0.24 -4.99 11.79
CA ALA A 36 0.99 -4.22 12.00
C ALA A 36 1.67 -3.81 10.68
N LEU A 37 1.81 -4.76 9.75
CA LEU A 37 2.40 -4.49 8.42
C LEU A 37 1.51 -3.55 7.59
N GLY A 38 0.20 -3.80 7.58
CA GLY A 38 -0.75 -2.99 6.82
C GLY A 38 -0.83 -1.56 7.31
N ILE A 39 -0.86 -1.33 8.64
CA ILE A 39 -0.85 0.00 9.25
C ILE A 39 0.47 0.71 8.93
N ALA A 40 1.61 0.04 9.04
CA ALA A 40 2.91 0.65 8.75
C ALA A 40 3.02 1.09 7.28
N GLN A 41 2.59 0.25 6.34
CA GLN A 41 2.52 0.57 4.91
C GLN A 41 1.59 1.76 4.65
N LEU A 42 0.38 1.69 5.18
CA LEU A 42 -0.62 2.73 5.00
C LEU A 42 -0.17 4.07 5.59
N ALA A 43 0.39 4.07 6.80
CA ALA A 43 0.89 5.28 7.47
C ALA A 43 2.03 5.91 6.67
N LEU A 44 2.97 5.10 6.16
CA LEU A 44 4.07 5.58 5.31
C LEU A 44 3.54 6.19 3.99
N GLY A 45 2.54 5.55 3.38
CA GLY A 45 1.88 6.05 2.17
C GLY A 45 1.14 7.37 2.42
N ILE A 46 0.35 7.45 3.50
CA ILE A 46 -0.35 8.68 3.90
C ILE A 46 0.65 9.80 4.20
N ALA A 47 1.73 9.53 4.94
CA ALA A 47 2.76 10.52 5.22
C ALA A 47 3.38 11.07 3.94
N GLY A 48 3.78 10.20 3.00
CA GLY A 48 4.30 10.61 1.70
C GLY A 48 3.30 11.44 0.90
N PHE A 49 2.03 11.03 0.87
CA PHE A 49 0.95 11.75 0.20
C PHE A 49 0.73 13.16 0.80
N LEU A 50 0.72 13.30 2.12
CA LEU A 50 0.55 14.60 2.79
C LEU A 50 1.70 15.56 2.47
N PHE A 51 2.93 15.06 2.37
CA PHE A 51 4.07 15.86 1.90
C PHE A 51 3.86 16.35 0.46
N ILE A 52 3.41 15.48 -0.44
CA ILE A 52 3.12 15.85 -1.84
C ILE A 52 2.01 16.92 -1.90
N ILE A 53 0.92 16.75 -1.15
CA ILE A 53 -0.18 17.74 -1.12
C ILE A 53 0.29 19.07 -0.55
N THR A 54 1.09 19.05 0.52
CA THR A 54 1.66 20.27 1.11
C THR A 54 2.57 20.99 0.12
N TRP A 55 3.47 20.26 -0.54
CA TRP A 55 4.34 20.79 -1.58
C TRP A 55 3.53 21.39 -2.73
N PHE A 56 2.52 20.67 -3.22
CA PHE A 56 1.65 21.12 -4.31
C PHE A 56 0.90 22.40 -3.94
N ALA A 57 0.33 22.47 -2.74
CA ALA A 57 -0.36 23.66 -2.25
C ALA A 57 0.58 24.88 -2.20
N ILE A 58 1.80 24.71 -1.68
CA ILE A 58 2.78 25.80 -1.64
C ILE A 58 3.15 26.27 -3.05
N ILE A 59 3.43 25.34 -3.97
CA ILE A 59 3.71 25.70 -5.37
C ILE A 59 2.52 26.41 -6.03
N PHE A 60 1.30 25.92 -5.80
CA PHE A 60 0.08 26.51 -6.34
C PHE A 60 -0.11 27.96 -5.88
N PHE A 61 0.03 28.24 -4.57
CA PHE A 61 -0.10 29.59 -4.05
C PHE A 61 1.02 30.53 -4.52
N GLN A 62 2.25 30.04 -4.61
CA GLN A 62 3.37 30.83 -5.14
C GLN A 62 3.13 31.19 -6.60
N TYR A 63 2.71 30.23 -7.42
CA TYR A 63 2.43 30.46 -8.83
C TYR A 63 1.29 31.47 -9.04
N TYR A 64 0.19 31.33 -8.29
CA TYR A 64 -0.91 32.29 -8.33
C TYR A 64 -0.50 33.68 -7.82
N GLY A 65 0.35 33.72 -6.81
CA GLY A 65 0.95 34.94 -6.28
C GLY A 65 1.78 35.69 -7.33
N GLN A 66 2.53 34.98 -8.16
CA GLN A 66 3.31 35.56 -9.25
C GLN A 66 2.44 36.15 -10.37
N ILE A 67 1.22 35.64 -10.55
CA ILE A 67 0.24 36.19 -11.52
C ILE A 67 -0.38 37.50 -10.98
N SER A 68 -0.61 37.57 -9.66
CA SER A 68 -1.33 38.66 -9.00
C SER A 68 -0.43 39.77 -8.42
N GLY A 69 0.89 39.57 -8.40
CA GLY A 69 1.85 40.55 -7.89
C GLY A 69 3.27 40.00 -7.82
N ASN A 70 4.13 40.69 -7.05
CA ASN A 70 5.53 40.29 -6.89
C ASN A 70 5.68 39.42 -5.62
N VAL A 71 5.48 38.11 -5.76
CA VAL A 71 5.66 37.13 -4.69
C VAL A 71 7.04 36.48 -4.76
N GLU A 72 7.73 36.42 -3.62
CA GLU A 72 9.02 35.74 -3.49
C GLU A 72 8.84 34.21 -3.57
N VAL A 73 9.57 33.56 -4.48
CA VAL A 73 9.53 32.12 -4.69
C VAL A 73 10.49 31.41 -3.72
N LYS A 74 9.92 30.60 -2.84
CA LYS A 74 10.62 29.73 -1.91
C LYS A 74 10.96 28.38 -2.56
N PRO A 75 12.20 27.89 -2.39
CA PRO A 75 12.64 26.61 -2.92
C PRO A 75 12.12 25.43 -2.07
N VAL A 76 10.87 25.06 -2.27
CA VAL A 76 10.20 23.99 -1.49
C VAL A 76 10.21 22.61 -2.16
N GLY A 77 10.94 22.44 -3.26
CA GLY A 77 10.97 21.18 -4.04
C GLY A 77 11.37 19.95 -3.23
N TRP A 78 12.18 20.13 -2.17
CA TRP A 78 12.57 19.05 -1.28
C TRP A 78 11.38 18.39 -0.57
N ILE A 79 10.31 19.15 -0.25
CA ILE A 79 9.10 18.61 0.41
C ILE A 79 8.43 17.60 -0.53
N GLY A 80 8.28 17.97 -1.80
CA GLY A 80 7.70 17.09 -2.82
C GLY A 80 8.56 15.85 -3.06
N LEU A 81 9.88 16.01 -3.12
CA LEU A 81 10.82 14.89 -3.28
C LEU A 81 10.75 13.91 -2.11
N THR A 82 10.79 14.41 -0.86
CA THR A 82 10.65 13.58 0.33
C THR A 82 9.32 12.84 0.34
N GLY A 83 8.22 13.54 0.03
CA GLY A 83 6.90 12.94 -0.08
C GLY A 83 6.83 11.83 -1.13
N GLY A 84 7.36 12.10 -2.32
CA GLY A 84 7.44 11.13 -3.42
C GLY A 84 8.24 9.87 -3.04
N ILE A 85 9.40 10.04 -2.40
CA ILE A 85 10.22 8.91 -1.95
C ILE A 85 9.47 8.05 -0.92
N LEU A 86 8.85 8.67 0.10
CA LEU A 86 8.10 7.94 1.12
C LEU A 86 6.91 7.18 0.52
N PHE A 87 6.19 7.82 -0.40
CA PHE A 87 5.03 7.24 -1.06
C PHE A 87 5.43 6.04 -1.93
N ILE A 88 6.45 6.19 -2.77
CA ILE A 88 6.97 5.09 -3.62
C ILE A 88 7.54 3.96 -2.75
N ALA A 89 8.26 4.28 -1.67
CA ALA A 89 8.80 3.28 -0.75
C ALA A 89 7.68 2.45 -0.11
N SER A 90 6.59 3.09 0.31
CA SER A 90 5.39 2.39 0.78
C SER A 90 4.81 1.45 -0.29
N TRP A 91 4.70 1.93 -1.53
CA TRP A 91 4.18 1.16 -2.65
C TRP A 91 5.04 -0.09 -2.96
N LEU A 92 6.36 0.09 -3.03
CA LEU A 92 7.30 -1.01 -3.26
C LEU A 92 7.28 -2.02 -2.11
N TRP A 93 7.21 -1.53 -0.87
CA TRP A 93 7.10 -2.41 0.30
C TRP A 93 5.80 -3.23 0.29
N SER A 94 4.69 -2.60 -0.09
CA SER A 94 3.38 -3.24 -0.28
C SER A 94 3.42 -4.32 -1.37
N LEU A 95 4.11 -4.05 -2.49
CA LEU A 95 4.33 -5.01 -3.57
C LEU A 95 5.14 -6.23 -3.09
N ILE A 96 6.29 -6.02 -2.45
CA ILE A 96 7.15 -7.09 -1.92
C ILE A 96 6.36 -7.97 -0.94
N THR A 97 5.59 -7.34 -0.05
CA THR A 97 4.73 -8.02 0.93
C THR A 97 3.68 -8.88 0.25
N SER A 98 3.03 -8.34 -0.78
CA SER A 98 2.00 -9.04 -1.56
C SER A 98 2.56 -10.28 -2.27
N ILE A 99 3.74 -10.17 -2.90
CA ILE A 99 4.44 -11.30 -3.51
C ILE A 99 4.77 -12.37 -2.46
N GLY A 100 5.23 -11.96 -1.27
CA GLY A 100 5.49 -12.87 -0.15
C GLY A 100 4.26 -13.67 0.26
N PHE A 101 3.08 -13.03 0.35
CA PHE A 101 1.85 -13.73 0.69
C PHE A 101 1.34 -14.67 -0.41
N ILE A 102 1.45 -14.28 -1.68
CA ILE A 102 1.08 -15.16 -2.80
C ILE A 102 1.94 -16.43 -2.78
N ARG A 103 3.26 -16.30 -2.69
CA ARG A 103 4.19 -17.43 -2.61
C ARG A 103 3.91 -18.33 -1.40
N LYS A 104 3.56 -17.75 -0.26
CA LYS A 104 3.20 -18.50 0.95
C LYS A 104 1.89 -19.27 0.78
N ALA A 105 0.88 -18.64 0.17
CA ALA A 105 -0.40 -19.29 -0.11
C ALA A 105 -0.26 -20.46 -1.08
N GLU A 106 0.56 -20.31 -2.13
CA GLU A 106 0.82 -21.37 -3.12
C GLU A 106 1.49 -22.58 -2.47
N ARG A 107 2.54 -22.37 -1.67
CA ARG A 107 3.20 -23.45 -0.93
C ARG A 107 2.25 -24.18 0.03
N SER A 108 1.43 -23.43 0.77
CA SER A 108 0.44 -24.02 1.67
C SER A 108 -0.64 -24.80 0.94
N SER A 109 -1.05 -24.37 -0.26
CA SER A 109 -2.01 -25.11 -1.08
C SER A 109 -1.46 -26.43 -1.64
N GLN A 110 -0.16 -26.49 -1.93
CA GLN A 110 0.52 -27.70 -2.42
C GLN A 110 0.76 -28.74 -1.32
N GLN A 111 0.81 -28.32 -0.05
CA GLN A 111 1.02 -29.20 1.11
C GLN A 111 -0.27 -29.83 1.66
N LEU A 112 -1.46 -29.47 1.15
CA LEU A 112 -2.69 -30.14 1.54
C LEU A 112 -2.67 -31.58 1.01
N PRO A 113 -2.81 -32.60 1.87
CA PRO A 113 -2.89 -33.98 1.40
C PRO A 113 -4.09 -34.14 0.47
N ALA A 114 -3.93 -34.87 -0.63
CA ALA A 114 -5.01 -35.25 -1.52
C ALA A 114 -6.09 -35.95 -0.68
N VAL A 115 -7.19 -35.25 -0.38
CA VAL A 115 -8.32 -35.84 0.34
C VAL A 115 -8.83 -37.00 -0.52
N PRO A 116 -8.83 -38.26 -0.03
CA PRO A 116 -9.41 -39.37 -0.78
C PRO A 116 -10.90 -39.07 -1.03
N PRO A 117 -11.44 -39.34 -2.22
CA PRO A 117 -12.85 -39.12 -2.51
C PRO A 117 -13.68 -39.87 -1.47
N ARG A 118 -14.59 -39.15 -0.79
CA ARG A 118 -15.58 -39.79 0.09
C ARG A 118 -16.51 -40.62 -0.79
N ILE A 119 -16.33 -41.93 -0.77
CA ILE A 119 -17.32 -42.88 -1.29
C ILE A 119 -18.46 -42.85 -0.27
N SER A 120 -19.55 -42.17 -0.60
CA SER A 120 -20.82 -42.38 0.09
C SER A 120 -21.35 -43.74 -0.34
N SER A 121 -21.25 -44.72 0.56
CA SER A 121 -21.92 -46.03 0.47
C SER A 121 -23.39 -45.91 0.79
#